data_AF-A0A9W3D4U9-F1
#
_entry.id   AF-A0A9W3D4U9-F1
#
_cell.length_a   1.000
_cell.length_b   1.000
_cell.length_c   1.000
_cell.angle_alpha   90.00
_cell.angle_beta   90.00
_cell.angle_gamma   90.00
#
_symmetry.space_group_name_H-M   'P 1'
#
loop_
_entity.id
_entity.type
_entity.pdbx_description
1 polymer ?
#
loop_
_entity_poly.entity_id
_entity_poly.type
_entity_poly.pdbx_seq_one_letter_code
_entity_poly.pdbx_strand_id
1 'polypeptide(L)'
;MKEGLDVVRSKVEALTAKVKADSFPTADGMSYLEAKHLLLLSYSQCLVYYLLRKAKGFSIHGHPLVRSLVEIRMFLEKIRPIDKKLQYQIQKLTTAGVSVALSEGKEAQQSEDVSNYKPKPDLLADKMGQEDESRDGVYRPPKFAPMSMDDKTSKQERDAARKEKHFLRQATENTYMKDVLDELEDRPEEIRDYYGPESKEQRKFMAQYERQQKVEEELFVRAPRTKEDKKREKRLKSRSGLHGLTESFDDEFKFLNEDGEQPSSFSGSSRGRSKRRKTRH
;
A
#
# COMPACT_ATOMS: atom_id res chain seq x y z
N MET A 1 27.63 22.23 41.78
CA MET A 1 26.88 23.26 41.02
C MET A 1 27.80 24.27 40.32
N LYS A 2 28.84 24.79 40.98
CA LYS A 2 29.78 25.76 40.37
C LYS A 2 30.59 25.15 39.21
N GLU A 3 31.18 23.97 39.43
CA GLU A 3 31.95 23.25 38.40
C GLU A 3 31.16 22.98 37.11
N GLY A 4 29.89 22.58 37.23
CA GLY A 4 29.02 22.36 36.07
C GLY A 4 28.72 23.64 35.29
N LEU A 5 28.57 24.77 35.99
CA LEU A 5 28.39 26.09 35.36
C LEU A 5 29.67 26.54 34.65
N ASP A 6 30.84 26.29 35.23
CA ASP A 6 32.13 26.65 34.63
C ASP A 6 32.45 25.81 33.38
N VAL A 7 32.05 24.53 33.37
CA VAL A 7 32.14 23.66 32.18
C VAL A 7 31.18 24.12 31.07
N VAL A 8 29.97 24.56 31.41
CA VAL A 8 29.03 25.12 30.41
C VAL A 8 29.56 26.45 29.89
N ARG A 9 30.08 27.30 30.76
CA ARG A 9 30.61 28.62 30.42
C ARG A 9 31.81 28.53 29.47
N SER A 10 32.77 27.67 29.77
CA SER A 10 33.94 27.45 28.89
C SER A 10 33.54 26.90 27.51
N LYS A 11 32.54 26.01 27.43
CA LYS A 11 32.02 25.52 26.14
C LYS A 11 31.28 26.60 25.35
N VAL A 12 30.48 27.43 26.02
CA VAL A 12 29.80 28.58 25.39
C VAL A 12 30.81 29.60 24.90
N GLU A 13 31.84 29.92 25.69
CA GLU A 13 32.92 30.83 25.31
C GLU A 13 33.68 30.32 24.08
N ALA A 14 34.01 29.03 24.04
CA ALA A 14 34.64 28.39 22.87
C ALA A 14 33.74 28.44 21.62
N LEU A 15 32.42 28.27 21.76
CA LEU A 15 31.46 28.41 20.67
C LEU A 15 31.36 29.87 20.20
N THR A 16 31.32 30.84 21.11
CA THR A 16 31.27 32.26 20.74
C THR A 16 32.54 32.73 20.03
N ALA A 17 33.70 32.19 20.38
CA ALA A 17 34.95 32.46 19.67
C ALA A 17 34.92 31.95 18.23
N LYS A 18 34.34 30.76 18.00
CA LYS A 18 34.15 30.18 16.66
C LYS A 18 33.11 30.94 15.82
N VAL A 19 32.04 31.43 16.45
CA VAL A 19 31.04 32.31 15.81
C VAL A 19 31.67 33.63 15.38
N LYS A 20 32.50 34.24 16.23
CA LYS A 20 33.22 35.50 15.90
C LYS A 20 34.28 35.33 14.80
N ALA A 21 34.77 34.11 14.61
CA ALA A 21 35.75 33.78 13.58
C ALA A 21 35.11 33.40 12.23
N ASP A 22 33.78 33.47 12.11
CA ASP A 22 32.98 33.07 10.94
C ASP A 22 33.34 31.68 10.36
N SER A 23 33.92 30.81 11.20
CA SER A 23 34.48 29.51 10.82
C SER A 23 33.47 28.38 10.99
N PHE A 24 32.22 28.62 10.56
CA PHE A 24 31.29 27.53 10.31
C PHE A 24 31.25 27.32 8.79
N PRO A 25 31.52 26.10 8.30
CA PRO A 25 31.33 25.76 6.89
C PRO A 25 29.82 25.69 6.61
N THR A 26 29.16 26.84 6.59
CA THR A 26 27.71 26.99 6.36
C THR A 26 27.38 27.14 4.88
N ALA A 27 28.26 26.65 3.99
CA ALA A 27 28.05 26.70 2.54
C ALA A 27 26.90 25.79 2.08
N ASP A 28 26.66 24.67 2.79
CA ASP A 28 25.65 23.66 2.44
C ASP A 28 24.34 23.77 3.26
N GLY A 29 24.14 24.87 3.99
CA GLY A 29 22.99 25.09 4.87
C GLY A 29 23.17 24.47 6.27
N MET A 30 22.26 24.81 7.20
CA MET A 30 22.33 24.28 8.57
C MET A 30 22.00 22.79 8.58
N SER A 31 22.88 21.98 9.19
CA SER A 31 22.61 20.56 9.42
C SER A 31 21.35 20.40 10.28
N TYR A 32 20.53 19.40 9.98
CA TYR A 32 19.33 19.11 10.77
C TYR A 32 19.63 18.96 12.27
N LEU A 33 20.74 18.29 12.59
CA LEU A 33 21.19 18.12 13.97
C LEU A 33 21.53 19.46 14.63
N GLU A 34 22.19 20.36 13.90
CA GLU A 34 22.52 21.70 14.37
C GLU A 34 21.27 22.54 14.63
N ALA A 35 20.32 22.54 13.69
CA ALA A 35 19.03 23.22 13.88
C ALA A 35 18.26 22.68 15.09
N LYS A 36 18.27 21.35 15.30
CA LYS A 36 17.66 20.72 16.49
C LYS A 36 18.36 21.17 17.78
N HIS A 37 19.68 21.26 17.79
CA HIS A 37 20.44 21.72 18.95
C HIS A 37 20.17 23.19 19.26
N LEU A 38 20.11 24.06 18.25
CA LEU A 38 19.75 25.47 18.43
C LEU A 38 18.31 25.64 18.95
N LEU A 39 17.38 24.82 18.49
CA LEU A 39 15.98 24.83 18.97
C LEU A 39 15.88 24.36 20.43
N LEU A 40 16.63 23.34 20.82
CA LEU A 40 16.70 22.89 22.22
C LEU A 40 17.38 23.94 23.12
N LEU A 41 18.40 24.62 22.61
CA LEU A 41 19.09 25.69 23.33
C LEU A 41 18.14 26.87 23.58
N SER A 42 17.41 27.33 22.56
CA SER A 42 16.43 28.41 22.71
C SER A 42 15.31 28.02 23.67
N TYR A 43 14.84 26.78 23.65
CA TYR A 43 13.89 26.25 24.63
C TYR A 43 14.41 26.38 26.07
N SER A 44 15.65 25.95 26.30
CA SER A 44 16.29 26.04 27.62
C SER A 44 16.47 27.50 28.08
N GLN A 45 16.82 28.41 27.17
CA GLN A 45 16.96 29.83 27.46
C GLN A 45 15.63 30.47 27.87
N CYS A 46 14.54 30.15 27.15
CA CYS A 46 13.21 30.61 27.50
C CYS A 46 12.75 30.06 28.86
N LEU A 47 13.06 28.80 29.18
CA LEU A 47 12.77 28.21 30.49
C LEU A 47 13.55 28.87 31.62
N VAL A 48 14.86 29.08 31.46
CA VAL A 48 15.69 29.76 32.48
C VAL A 48 15.18 31.18 32.72
N TYR A 49 14.85 31.91 31.65
CA TYR A 49 14.29 33.25 31.79
C TYR A 49 12.90 33.24 32.46
N TYR A 50 12.06 32.26 32.15
CA TYR A 50 10.77 32.06 32.84
C TYR A 50 10.96 31.83 34.34
N LEU A 51 11.90 30.97 34.73
CA LEU A 51 12.22 30.71 36.14
C LEU A 51 12.77 31.96 36.84
N LEU A 52 13.68 32.68 36.20
CA LEU A 52 14.24 33.93 36.71
C LEU A 52 13.15 34.99 36.92
N ARG A 53 12.18 35.07 36.00
CA ARG A 53 11.06 36.01 36.08
C ARG A 53 10.11 35.66 37.22
N LYS A 54 9.84 34.37 37.43
CA LYS A 54 9.10 33.86 38.60
C LYS A 54 9.82 34.16 39.91
N ALA A 55 11.13 33.91 39.97
CA ALA A 55 11.93 34.15 41.18
C ALA A 55 11.94 35.63 41.59
N LYS A 56 11.87 36.55 40.62
CA LYS A 56 11.77 38.00 40.86
C LYS A 56 10.34 38.50 41.15
N GLY A 57 9.33 37.62 41.12
CA GLY A 57 7.93 37.98 41.41
C GLY A 57 7.21 38.75 40.30
N PHE A 58 7.74 38.79 39.08
CA PHE A 58 7.08 39.47 37.97
C PHE A 58 5.91 38.65 37.40
N SER A 59 4.83 39.33 37.02
CA SER A 59 3.67 38.68 36.39
C SER A 59 4.02 38.07 35.04
N ILE A 60 3.54 36.85 34.81
CA ILE A 60 3.77 36.07 33.59
C ILE A 60 2.74 36.44 32.51
N HIS A 61 1.57 36.96 32.91
CA HIS A 61 0.50 37.31 31.99
C HIS A 61 0.94 38.42 31.02
N GLY A 62 0.74 38.17 29.72
CA GLY A 62 1.03 39.13 28.64
C GLY A 62 2.46 39.11 28.10
N HIS A 63 3.37 38.29 28.63
CA HIS A 63 4.75 38.26 28.15
C HIS A 63 4.94 37.26 26.99
N PRO A 64 5.67 37.63 25.91
CA PRO A 64 5.80 36.81 24.69
C PRO A 64 6.48 35.45 24.91
N LEU A 65 7.17 35.25 26.04
CA LEU A 65 7.83 33.97 26.38
C LEU A 65 6.92 32.76 26.28
N VAL A 66 5.67 32.87 26.77
CA VAL A 66 4.76 31.73 26.79
C VAL A 66 4.43 31.33 25.36
N ARG A 67 4.21 32.32 24.50
CA ARG A 67 4.01 32.12 23.06
C ARG A 67 5.25 31.51 22.41
N SER A 68 6.44 32.06 22.65
CA SER A 68 7.69 31.50 22.11
C SER A 68 7.96 30.08 22.59
N LEU A 69 7.66 29.75 23.85
CA LEU A 69 7.78 28.39 24.39
C LEU A 69 6.83 27.41 23.70
N VAL A 70 5.59 27.81 23.46
CA VAL A 70 4.60 26.98 22.75
C VAL A 70 5.00 26.80 21.28
N GLU A 71 5.48 27.86 20.62
CA GLU A 71 5.99 27.79 19.24
C GLU A 71 7.17 26.81 19.14
N ILE A 72 8.17 26.94 20.01
CA ILE A 72 9.31 26.02 20.08
C ILE A 72 8.86 24.59 20.37
N ARG A 73 7.88 24.40 21.27
CA ARG A 73 7.30 23.08 21.56
C ARG A 73 6.63 22.46 20.33
N MET A 74 5.88 23.24 19.57
CA MET A 74 5.27 22.78 18.32
C MET A 74 6.33 22.38 17.28
N PHE A 75 7.44 23.12 17.17
CA PHE A 75 8.55 22.72 16.32
C PHE A 75 9.18 21.39 16.78
N LEU A 76 9.39 21.21 18.10
CA LEU A 76 9.89 19.95 18.66
C LEU A 76 8.98 18.76 18.35
N GLU A 77 7.66 18.95 18.30
CA GLU A 77 6.71 17.90 17.92
C GLU A 77 6.77 17.55 16.44
N LYS A 78 6.88 18.57 15.58
CA LYS A 78 7.01 18.39 14.12
C LYS A 78 8.29 17.68 13.71
N ILE A 79 9.39 17.84 14.46
CA ILE A 79 10.66 17.18 14.14
C ILE A 79 10.73 15.71 14.62
N ARG A 80 9.87 15.26 15.56
CA ARG A 80 9.85 13.86 16.05
C ARG A 80 9.82 12.77 14.97
N PRO A 81 9.00 12.85 13.90
CA PRO A 81 9.03 11.84 12.85
C PRO A 81 10.34 11.81 12.08
N ILE A 82 11.01 12.96 11.93
CA ILE A 82 12.32 13.05 11.27
C ILE A 82 13.39 12.43 12.17
N ASP A 83 13.35 12.72 13.47
CA ASP A 83 14.21 12.09 14.47
C ASP A 83 14.12 10.57 14.43
N LYS A 84 12.90 10.01 14.36
CA LYS A 84 12.72 8.55 14.26
C LYS A 84 13.37 7.95 13.01
N LYS A 85 13.32 8.65 11.87
CA LYS A 85 13.95 8.19 10.63
C LYS A 85 15.48 8.26 10.70
N LEU A 86 16.02 9.31 11.31
CA LEU A 86 17.45 9.52 11.45
C LEU A 86 18.07 8.74 12.62
N GLN A 87 17.26 8.28 13.58
CA GLN A 87 17.73 7.59 14.78
C GLN A 87 18.62 6.39 14.45
N TYR A 88 18.24 5.60 13.45
CA TYR A 88 19.07 4.47 13.02
C TYR A 88 20.42 4.91 12.44
N GLN A 89 20.43 5.96 11.61
CA GLN A 89 21.65 6.48 11.01
C GLN A 89 22.58 7.08 12.07
N ILE A 90 22.02 7.86 12.99
CA ILE A 90 22.75 8.43 14.12
C ILE A 90 23.30 7.30 14.99
N GLN A 91 22.48 6.30 15.35
CA GLN A 91 22.92 5.16 16.14
C GLN A 91 24.06 4.42 15.42
N LYS A 92 23.91 4.05 14.14
CA LYS A 92 24.96 3.39 13.35
C LYS A 92 26.27 4.16 13.35
N LEU A 93 26.21 5.48 13.11
CA LEU A 93 27.40 6.33 13.08
C LEU A 93 28.04 6.49 14.48
N THR A 94 27.22 6.62 15.52
CA THR A 94 27.73 6.69 16.91
C THR A 94 28.32 5.35 17.36
N THR A 95 27.70 4.22 17.02
CA THR A 95 28.23 2.89 17.36
C THR A 95 29.47 2.57 16.54
N ALA A 96 29.53 2.96 15.27
CA ALA A 96 30.73 2.82 14.44
C ALA A 96 31.88 3.72 14.93
N GLY A 97 31.58 4.97 15.33
CA GLY A 97 32.58 5.86 15.93
C GLY A 97 33.07 5.38 17.29
N VAL A 98 32.19 4.81 18.11
CA VAL A 98 32.54 4.21 19.41
C VAL A 98 33.31 2.89 19.21
N SER A 99 32.95 2.06 18.23
CA SER A 99 33.73 0.85 17.93
C SER A 99 35.13 1.20 17.44
N VAL A 100 35.29 2.21 16.59
CA VAL A 100 36.61 2.71 16.16
C VAL A 100 37.42 3.24 17.34
N ALA A 101 36.81 3.93 18.31
CA ALA A 101 37.50 4.41 19.51
C ALA A 101 37.86 3.29 20.52
N LEU A 102 37.13 2.17 20.52
CA LEU A 102 37.42 0.98 21.32
C LEU A 102 38.32 -0.04 20.59
N SER A 103 38.61 0.17 19.30
CA SER A 103 39.39 -0.74 18.46
C SER A 103 40.59 -0.05 17.82
N GLU A 104 41.48 0.53 18.63
CA GLU A 104 42.89 0.71 18.19
C GLU A 104 43.66 -0.62 18.12
N GLY A 105 42.98 -1.76 18.33
CA GLY A 105 43.58 -3.07 18.15
C GLY A 105 42.53 -4.17 17.99
N LYS A 106 41.97 -4.31 16.78
CA LYS A 106 41.63 -5.59 16.13
C LYS A 106 40.89 -5.33 14.82
N GLU A 107 41.32 -6.08 13.82
CA GLU A 107 40.97 -5.99 12.41
C GLU A 107 39.45 -6.02 12.17
N ALA A 108 39.04 -5.19 11.22
CA ALA A 108 37.67 -5.03 10.77
C ALA A 108 37.09 -6.36 10.24
N GLN A 109 36.33 -7.05 11.09
CA GLN A 109 35.31 -7.96 10.60
C GLN A 109 34.19 -7.11 10.01
N GLN A 110 34.07 -7.22 8.68
CA GLN A 110 33.06 -6.60 7.86
C GLN A 110 31.67 -6.89 8.45
N SER A 111 31.09 -5.92 9.14
CA SER A 111 29.69 -5.98 9.55
C SER A 111 28.84 -5.93 8.30
N GLU A 112 28.19 -7.05 7.95
CA GLU A 112 27.42 -7.16 6.72
C GLU A 112 26.38 -6.05 6.59
N ASP A 113 26.61 -5.16 5.63
CA ASP A 113 25.66 -4.11 5.28
C ASP A 113 24.39 -4.74 4.71
N VAL A 114 23.26 -4.50 5.39
CA VAL A 114 21.93 -4.98 4.99
C VAL A 114 21.50 -4.46 3.60
N SER A 115 22.20 -3.45 3.06
CA SER A 115 22.06 -2.99 1.67
C SER A 115 22.62 -3.95 0.62
N ASN A 116 23.42 -4.95 1.02
CA ASN A 116 23.86 -6.05 0.16
C ASN A 116 22.78 -7.13 -0.04
N TYR A 117 21.69 -7.12 0.73
CA TYR A 117 20.55 -8.04 0.57
C TYR A 117 19.57 -7.61 -0.53
N LYS A 118 19.88 -6.54 -1.27
CA LYS A 118 19.20 -6.28 -2.54
C LYS A 118 19.73 -7.28 -3.57
N PRO A 119 18.85 -7.92 -4.38
CA PRO A 119 19.31 -8.75 -5.49
C PRO A 119 20.26 -7.92 -6.35
N LYS A 120 21.49 -8.40 -6.57
CA LYS A 120 22.47 -7.79 -7.47
C LYS A 120 22.28 -8.41 -8.86
N PRO A 121 21.49 -7.80 -9.76
CA PRO A 121 21.22 -8.38 -11.07
C PRO A 121 22.47 -8.50 -11.96
N ASP A 122 23.55 -7.77 -11.65
CA ASP A 122 24.83 -7.88 -12.36
C ASP A 122 25.55 -9.22 -12.15
N LEU A 123 25.25 -9.95 -11.06
CA LEU A 123 25.83 -11.28 -10.80
C LEU A 123 25.07 -12.41 -11.53
N LEU A 124 23.97 -12.10 -12.21
CA LEU A 124 23.21 -13.04 -13.03
C LEU A 124 23.65 -13.04 -14.51
N ALA A 125 24.70 -12.30 -14.86
CA ALA A 125 25.31 -12.41 -16.19
C ALA A 125 26.08 -13.73 -16.31
N ASP A 126 25.68 -14.54 -17.29
CA ASP A 126 26.09 -15.92 -17.56
C ASP A 126 27.60 -16.18 -17.49
N LYS A 127 28.01 -17.04 -16.55
CA LYS A 127 29.18 -17.90 -16.70
C LYS A 127 28.79 -19.13 -17.53
N MET A 128 28.52 -18.93 -18.81
CA MET A 128 28.39 -20.05 -19.76
C MET A 128 29.14 -19.70 -21.04
N GLY A 129 30.47 -19.78 -20.94
CA GLY A 129 31.36 -19.79 -22.09
C GLY A 129 31.87 -21.20 -22.32
N GLN A 130 31.18 -21.98 -23.17
CA GLN A 130 31.83 -22.82 -24.16
C GLN A 130 30.83 -23.27 -25.25
N GLU A 131 31.09 -22.75 -26.45
CA GLU A 131 30.88 -23.33 -27.80
C GLU A 131 29.48 -23.88 -28.15
N ASP A 132 28.72 -23.14 -28.97
CA ASP A 132 28.50 -23.49 -30.39
C ASP A 132 27.55 -22.51 -31.11
N GLU A 133 28.06 -21.99 -32.22
CA GLU A 133 27.40 -21.59 -33.47
C GLU A 133 25.96 -20.99 -33.47
N SER A 134 25.92 -19.72 -33.88
CA SER A 134 24.96 -19.18 -34.85
C SER A 134 23.45 -19.23 -34.53
N ARG A 135 22.92 -18.15 -33.91
CA ARG A 135 21.80 -17.29 -34.40
C ARG A 135 21.25 -16.37 -33.29
N ASP A 136 21.13 -15.08 -33.61
CA ASP A 136 20.45 -13.99 -32.89
C ASP A 136 19.88 -14.30 -31.49
N GLY A 137 20.49 -13.72 -30.45
CA GLY A 137 20.20 -13.87 -29.02
C GLY A 137 18.84 -13.35 -28.53
N VAL A 138 17.77 -13.53 -29.30
CA VAL A 138 16.39 -13.30 -28.88
C VAL A 138 15.74 -14.64 -28.58
N TYR A 139 15.59 -14.95 -27.28
CA TYR A 139 14.84 -16.10 -26.83
C TYR A 139 13.40 -16.04 -27.35
N ARG A 140 13.02 -17.02 -28.18
CA ARG A 140 11.65 -17.19 -28.69
C ARG A 140 11.03 -18.41 -28.00
N PRO A 141 10.11 -18.21 -27.04
CA PRO A 141 9.40 -19.32 -26.41
C PRO A 141 8.71 -20.20 -27.47
N PRO A 142 8.77 -21.54 -27.34
CA PRO A 142 8.11 -22.44 -28.27
C PRO A 142 6.58 -22.24 -28.20
N LYS A 143 5.97 -22.03 -29.37
CA LYS A 143 4.52 -21.88 -29.48
C LYS A 143 3.88 -23.26 -29.57
N PHE A 144 3.34 -23.76 -28.46
CA PHE A 144 2.51 -24.95 -28.47
C PHE A 144 1.19 -24.64 -29.18
N ALA A 145 0.94 -25.31 -30.31
CA ALA A 145 -0.39 -25.31 -30.92
C ALA A 145 -1.35 -26.06 -29.99
N PRO A 146 -2.57 -25.57 -29.74
CA PRO A 146 -3.52 -26.28 -28.91
C PRO A 146 -3.80 -27.64 -29.53
N MET A 147 -3.41 -28.70 -28.83
CA MET A 147 -3.79 -30.07 -29.19
C MET A 147 -5.29 -30.22 -28.94
N SER A 148 -6.03 -30.69 -29.94
CA SER A 148 -7.43 -31.08 -29.73
C SER A 148 -7.44 -32.29 -28.80
N MET A 149 -8.03 -32.14 -27.62
CA MET A 149 -8.45 -33.30 -26.84
C MET A 149 -9.55 -33.99 -27.66
N ASP A 150 -9.39 -35.29 -27.91
CA ASP A 150 -10.42 -36.13 -28.52
C ASP A 150 -11.60 -36.28 -27.53
N ASP A 151 -12.37 -35.20 -27.31
CA ASP A 151 -13.58 -35.38 -26.50
C ASP A 151 -14.53 -36.25 -27.33
N LYS A 152 -14.85 -37.43 -26.82
CA LYS A 152 -15.74 -38.42 -27.45
C LYS A 152 -17.19 -37.93 -27.58
N THR A 153 -17.50 -36.71 -27.13
CA THR A 153 -18.81 -36.08 -27.17
C THR A 153 -18.99 -35.28 -28.46
N SER A 154 -20.16 -35.42 -29.07
CA SER A 154 -20.50 -34.68 -30.29
C SER A 154 -20.50 -33.16 -30.03
N LYS A 155 -20.24 -32.35 -31.05
CA LYS A 155 -20.32 -30.87 -30.94
C LYS A 155 -21.65 -30.40 -30.35
N GLN A 156 -22.75 -31.04 -30.76
CA GLN A 156 -24.10 -30.71 -30.32
C GLN A 156 -24.30 -30.97 -28.83
N GLU A 157 -23.80 -32.11 -28.34
CA GLU A 157 -23.87 -32.47 -26.93
C GLU A 157 -23.04 -31.52 -26.05
N ARG A 158 -21.86 -31.08 -26.52
CA ARG A 158 -21.06 -30.08 -25.80
C ARG A 158 -21.76 -28.73 -25.74
N ASP A 159 -22.41 -28.31 -26.82
CA ASP A 159 -23.13 -27.04 -26.87
C ASP A 159 -24.41 -27.09 -26.02
N ALA A 160 -25.12 -28.22 -26.01
CA ALA A 160 -26.25 -28.45 -25.11
C ALA A 160 -25.82 -28.42 -23.63
N ALA A 161 -24.75 -29.12 -23.28
CA ALA A 161 -24.21 -29.12 -21.91
C ALA A 161 -23.71 -27.72 -21.48
N ARG A 162 -23.21 -26.90 -22.41
CA ARG A 162 -22.85 -25.49 -22.12
C ARG A 162 -24.08 -24.63 -21.87
N LYS A 163 -25.14 -24.81 -22.66
CA LYS A 163 -26.42 -24.11 -22.47
C LYS A 163 -27.08 -24.50 -21.16
N GLU A 164 -27.13 -25.79 -20.85
CA GLU A 164 -27.68 -26.31 -19.60
C GLU A 164 -26.89 -25.78 -18.39
N LYS A 165 -25.56 -25.81 -18.43
CA LYS A 165 -24.73 -25.21 -17.36
C LYS A 165 -24.93 -23.70 -17.23
N HIS A 166 -25.14 -22.99 -18.33
CA HIS A 166 -25.42 -21.56 -18.31
C HIS A 166 -26.80 -21.29 -17.69
N PHE A 167 -27.81 -22.05 -18.10
CA PHE A 167 -29.16 -21.99 -17.58
C PHE A 167 -29.21 -22.29 -16.08
N LEU A 168 -28.54 -23.37 -15.65
CA LEU A 168 -28.43 -23.73 -14.24
C LEU A 168 -27.72 -22.63 -13.43
N ARG A 169 -26.61 -22.07 -13.95
CA ARG A 169 -25.94 -20.94 -13.29
C ARG A 169 -26.87 -19.74 -13.17
N GLN A 170 -27.61 -19.40 -14.23
CA GLN A 170 -28.55 -18.29 -14.22
C GLN A 170 -29.69 -18.51 -13.22
N ALA A 171 -30.27 -19.71 -13.18
CA ALA A 171 -31.31 -20.08 -12.21
C ALA A 171 -30.79 -19.99 -10.76
N THR A 172 -29.57 -20.46 -10.50
CA THR A 172 -28.97 -20.41 -9.15
C THR A 172 -28.41 -19.04 -8.76
N GLU A 173 -28.07 -18.19 -9.74
CA GLU A 173 -27.54 -16.83 -9.49
C GLU A 173 -28.67 -15.83 -9.18
N ASN A 174 -29.89 -16.11 -9.66
CA ASN A 174 -31.07 -15.29 -9.38
C ASN A 174 -31.40 -15.32 -7.89
N THR A 175 -31.60 -14.13 -7.30
CA THR A 175 -31.94 -13.92 -5.89
C THR A 175 -33.24 -14.64 -5.54
N TYR A 176 -34.29 -14.36 -6.30
CA TYR A 176 -35.63 -14.89 -6.08
C TYR A 176 -35.69 -16.41 -6.12
N MET A 177 -35.04 -17.04 -7.12
CA MET A 177 -35.03 -18.50 -7.24
C MET A 177 -34.25 -19.15 -6.09
N LYS A 178 -33.19 -18.50 -5.62
CA LYS A 178 -32.44 -18.97 -4.46
C LYS A 178 -33.30 -18.89 -3.19
N ASP A 179 -34.00 -17.78 -2.99
CA ASP A 179 -34.87 -17.59 -1.82
C ASP A 179 -36.01 -18.63 -1.83
N VAL A 180 -36.64 -18.88 -2.99
CA VAL A 180 -37.67 -19.95 -3.16
C VAL A 180 -37.10 -21.34 -2.88
N LEU A 181 -35.86 -21.64 -3.30
CA LEU A 181 -35.21 -22.92 -3.02
C LEU A 181 -34.85 -23.06 -1.55
N ASP A 182 -34.33 -22.00 -0.92
CA ASP A 182 -33.97 -21.99 0.50
C ASP A 182 -35.24 -22.16 1.38
N GLU A 183 -36.38 -21.56 0.99
CA GLU A 183 -37.70 -21.78 1.61
C GLU A 183 -38.20 -23.22 1.43
N LEU A 184 -38.05 -23.81 0.23
CA LEU A 184 -38.48 -25.19 -0.04
C LEU A 184 -37.62 -26.23 0.71
N GLU A 185 -36.34 -25.96 0.89
CA GLU A 185 -35.38 -26.82 1.60
C GLU A 185 -35.37 -26.59 3.12
N ASP A 186 -36.17 -25.66 3.65
CA ASP A 186 -36.19 -25.25 5.07
C ASP A 186 -34.78 -24.90 5.58
N ARG A 187 -33.95 -24.30 4.71
CA ARG A 187 -32.54 -24.00 5.01
C ARG A 187 -32.47 -22.76 5.91
N PRO A 188 -31.75 -22.80 7.04
CA PRO A 188 -31.64 -21.64 7.91
C PRO A 188 -30.92 -20.48 7.21
N GLU A 189 -31.47 -19.28 7.34
CA GLU A 189 -30.88 -18.07 6.78
C GLU A 189 -29.59 -17.67 7.50
N GLU A 190 -28.53 -17.41 6.72
CA GLU A 190 -27.29 -16.84 7.24
C GLU A 190 -27.45 -15.31 7.41
N ILE A 191 -27.78 -14.86 8.61
CA ILE A 191 -27.78 -13.44 8.94
C ILE A 191 -26.33 -12.94 8.99
N ARG A 192 -25.97 -12.05 8.06
CA ARG A 192 -24.65 -11.42 8.00
C ARG A 192 -24.75 -9.94 8.39
N ASP A 193 -23.76 -9.46 9.13
CA ASP A 193 -23.66 -8.06 9.58
C ASP A 193 -23.25 -7.10 8.43
N TYR A 194 -24.01 -7.07 7.34
CA TYR A 194 -23.79 -6.13 6.25
C TYR A 194 -24.89 -5.06 6.19
N TYR A 195 -24.47 -3.79 6.22
CA TYR A 195 -25.36 -2.65 6.08
C TYR A 195 -25.60 -2.35 4.60
N GLY A 196 -26.69 -2.87 4.04
CA GLY A 196 -27.22 -2.47 2.72
C GLY A 196 -27.72 -3.64 1.86
N PRO A 197 -28.54 -3.35 0.82
CA PRO A 197 -29.00 -4.38 -0.11
C PRO A 197 -27.83 -4.97 -0.90
N GLU A 198 -27.78 -6.30 -0.97
CA GLU A 198 -26.71 -7.03 -1.65
C GLU A 198 -26.79 -6.86 -3.17
N SER A 199 -25.85 -6.13 -3.76
CA SER A 199 -25.68 -6.10 -5.22
C SER A 199 -25.07 -7.42 -5.74
N LYS A 200 -25.38 -7.78 -7.00
CA LYS A 200 -24.71 -8.89 -7.72
C LYS A 200 -23.18 -8.76 -7.67
N GLU A 201 -22.62 -7.55 -7.79
CA GLU A 201 -21.17 -7.32 -7.69
C GLU A 201 -20.65 -7.62 -6.28
N GLN A 202 -21.41 -7.30 -5.24
CA GLN A 202 -21.06 -7.57 -3.84
C GLN A 202 -21.07 -9.08 -3.57
N ARG A 203 -22.08 -9.82 -4.04
CA ARG A 203 -22.13 -11.29 -3.90
C ARG A 203 -20.95 -11.98 -4.57
N LYS A 204 -20.60 -11.57 -5.80
CA LYS A 204 -19.41 -12.06 -6.51
C LYS A 204 -18.13 -11.77 -5.74
N PHE A 205 -18.03 -10.57 -5.14
CA PHE A 205 -16.90 -10.19 -4.31
C PHE A 205 -16.80 -11.04 -3.03
N MET A 206 -17.92 -11.26 -2.33
CA MET A 206 -17.97 -12.10 -1.14
C MET A 206 -17.61 -13.55 -1.45
N ALA A 207 -18.16 -14.13 -2.52
CA ALA A 207 -17.81 -15.48 -2.95
C ALA A 207 -16.33 -15.61 -3.34
N GLN A 208 -15.73 -14.59 -3.96
CA GLN A 208 -14.29 -14.55 -4.21
C GLN A 208 -13.47 -14.46 -2.92
N TYR A 209 -13.93 -13.66 -1.96
CA TYR A 209 -13.29 -13.50 -0.66
C TYR A 209 -13.33 -14.80 0.14
N GLU A 210 -14.47 -15.48 0.18
CA GLU A 210 -14.64 -16.78 0.86
C GLU A 210 -13.76 -17.86 0.22
N ARG A 211 -13.68 -17.91 -1.12
CA ARG A 211 -12.75 -18.82 -1.81
C ARG A 211 -11.29 -18.53 -1.44
N GLN A 212 -10.92 -17.26 -1.31
CA GLN A 212 -9.58 -16.90 -0.84
C GLN A 212 -9.35 -17.39 0.59
N GLN A 213 -10.32 -17.17 1.49
CA GLN A 213 -10.22 -17.64 2.88
C GLN A 213 -10.01 -19.15 2.96
N LYS A 214 -10.78 -19.94 2.20
CA LYS A 214 -10.61 -21.40 2.13
C LYS A 214 -9.20 -21.81 1.71
N VAL A 215 -8.66 -21.18 0.66
CA VAL A 215 -7.29 -21.46 0.21
C VAL A 215 -6.25 -21.01 1.25
N GLU A 216 -6.46 -19.87 1.92
CA GLU A 216 -5.57 -19.38 2.98
C GLU A 216 -5.61 -20.29 4.21
N GLU A 217 -6.76 -20.87 4.55
CA GLU A 217 -6.95 -21.84 5.63
C GLU A 217 -6.30 -23.19 5.29
N GLU A 218 -6.48 -23.68 4.06
CA GLU A 218 -5.86 -24.91 3.57
C GLU A 218 -4.34 -24.81 3.54
N LEU A 219 -3.81 -23.67 3.08
CA LEU A 219 -2.38 -23.46 2.89
C LEU A 219 -1.69 -22.77 4.08
N PHE A 220 -2.47 -22.30 5.07
CA PHE A 220 -2.03 -21.52 6.22
C PHE A 220 -1.12 -20.31 5.89
N VAL A 221 -1.30 -19.72 4.71
CA VAL A 221 -0.49 -18.60 4.21
C VAL A 221 -1.39 -17.55 3.56
N ARG A 222 -1.17 -16.28 3.92
CA ARG A 222 -1.92 -15.15 3.34
C ARG A 222 -1.54 -14.92 1.87
N ALA A 223 -2.54 -14.84 1.00
CA ALA A 223 -2.33 -14.56 -0.41
C ALA A 223 -2.08 -13.05 -0.66
N PRO A 224 -1.08 -12.67 -1.46
CA PRO A 224 -0.85 -11.27 -1.81
C PRO A 224 -1.97 -10.76 -2.73
N ARG A 225 -2.63 -9.67 -2.34
CA ARG A 225 -3.70 -9.04 -3.12
C ARG A 225 -3.19 -7.98 -4.09
N THR A 226 -3.77 -7.95 -5.29
CA THR A 226 -3.46 -6.93 -6.30
C THR A 226 -3.97 -5.55 -5.86
N LYS A 227 -3.38 -4.48 -6.41
CA LYS A 227 -3.86 -3.11 -6.16
C LYS A 227 -5.27 -2.88 -6.73
N GLU A 228 -5.61 -3.56 -7.82
CA GLU A 228 -6.92 -3.46 -8.45
C GLU A 228 -8.01 -4.08 -7.58
N ASP A 229 -7.75 -5.24 -6.98
CA ASP A 229 -8.69 -5.90 -6.06
C ASP A 229 -8.97 -5.03 -4.84
N LYS A 230 -7.92 -4.41 -4.27
CA LYS A 230 -8.07 -3.45 -3.16
C LYS A 230 -8.89 -2.21 -3.56
N LYS A 231 -8.77 -1.74 -4.80
CA LYS A 231 -9.56 -0.61 -5.31
C LYS A 231 -11.02 -1.00 -5.52
N ARG A 232 -11.27 -2.21 -6.04
CA ARG A 232 -12.62 -2.78 -6.21
C ARG A 232 -13.31 -2.95 -4.86
N GLU A 233 -12.61 -3.51 -3.88
CA GLU A 233 -13.09 -3.65 -2.50
C GLU A 233 -13.49 -2.29 -1.91
N LYS A 234 -12.65 -1.26 -2.04
CA LYS A 234 -12.98 0.09 -1.56
C LYS A 234 -14.21 0.66 -2.26
N ARG A 235 -14.32 0.51 -3.59
CA ARG A 235 -15.49 0.96 -4.36
C ARG A 235 -16.77 0.28 -3.87
N LEU A 236 -16.73 -1.03 -3.63
CA LEU A 236 -17.88 -1.80 -3.15
C LEU A 236 -18.26 -1.42 -1.71
N LYS A 237 -17.29 -1.12 -0.85
CA LYS A 237 -17.53 -0.64 0.52
C LYS A 237 -18.05 0.80 0.57
N SER A 238 -17.67 1.65 -0.38
CA SER A 238 -18.08 3.07 -0.41
C SER A 238 -19.39 3.33 -1.16
N ARG A 239 -19.84 2.41 -2.01
CA ARG A 239 -21.12 2.57 -2.72
C ARG A 239 -22.27 2.19 -1.78
N SER A 240 -23.08 3.19 -1.42
CA SER A 240 -24.40 2.98 -0.81
C SER A 240 -25.29 2.19 -1.77
N GLY A 241 -26.01 1.19 -1.24
CA GLY A 241 -26.67 0.11 -1.97
C GLY A 241 -27.80 0.49 -2.94
N LEU A 242 -28.07 1.77 -3.17
CA LEU A 242 -29.16 2.19 -4.06
C LEU A 242 -28.93 1.81 -5.54
N HIS A 243 -27.67 1.76 -5.99
CA HIS A 243 -27.36 1.42 -7.38
C HIS A 243 -27.42 -0.08 -7.68
N GLY A 244 -27.39 -0.94 -6.66
CA GLY A 244 -27.47 -2.39 -6.83
C GLY A 244 -28.86 -2.87 -7.26
N LEU A 245 -29.91 -2.13 -6.88
CA LEU A 245 -31.30 -2.49 -7.12
C LEU A 245 -31.69 -2.42 -8.60
N THR A 246 -31.03 -1.56 -9.39
CA THR A 246 -31.34 -1.39 -10.82
C THR A 246 -30.62 -2.39 -11.72
N GLU A 247 -29.57 -3.08 -11.23
CA GLU A 247 -28.79 -4.05 -12.04
C GLU A 247 -29.42 -5.45 -12.07
N SER A 248 -30.30 -5.78 -11.12
CA SER A 248 -30.98 -7.08 -11.07
C SER A 248 -32.26 -7.12 -11.90
N PHE A 249 -32.99 -6.01 -11.99
CA PHE A 249 -34.34 -5.95 -12.56
C PHE A 249 -34.42 -6.43 -14.02
N ASP A 250 -33.51 -5.97 -14.89
CA ASP A 250 -33.55 -6.33 -16.32
C ASP A 250 -33.21 -7.80 -16.60
N ASP A 251 -32.46 -8.48 -15.73
CA ASP A 251 -32.12 -9.90 -15.92
C ASP A 251 -33.19 -10.84 -15.35
N GLU A 252 -33.92 -10.40 -14.33
CA GLU A 252 -34.94 -11.18 -13.63
C GLU A 252 -36.16 -11.46 -14.52
N PHE A 253 -36.52 -10.49 -15.38
CA PHE A 253 -37.63 -10.62 -16.33
C PHE A 253 -37.24 -11.22 -17.70
N LYS A 254 -35.96 -11.47 -17.98
CA LYS A 254 -35.54 -12.07 -19.26
C LYS A 254 -36.02 -13.50 -19.45
N PHE A 255 -36.21 -14.24 -18.36
CA PHE A 255 -36.71 -15.62 -18.39
C PHE A 255 -38.18 -15.70 -18.83
N LEU A 256 -38.99 -14.67 -18.57
CA LEU A 256 -40.41 -14.60 -19.00
C LEU A 256 -40.60 -14.29 -20.49
N ASN A 257 -39.54 -13.84 -21.18
CA ASN A 257 -39.60 -13.43 -22.58
C ASN A 257 -39.29 -14.57 -23.58
N GLU A 258 -39.01 -15.80 -23.11
CA GLU A 258 -38.73 -16.94 -24.02
C GLU A 258 -40.00 -17.62 -24.56
N ASP A 259 -41.18 -17.42 -23.96
CA ASP A 259 -42.44 -18.06 -24.39
C ASP A 259 -43.40 -17.14 -25.17
N GLY A 260 -42.96 -15.91 -25.51
CA GLY A 260 -43.75 -14.95 -26.27
C GLY A 260 -43.27 -14.84 -27.71
N GLU A 261 -44.12 -15.23 -28.67
CA GLU A 261 -43.97 -14.90 -30.09
C GLU A 261 -43.50 -13.44 -30.27
N GLN A 262 -42.36 -13.26 -30.95
CA GLN A 262 -41.87 -11.93 -31.31
C GLN A 262 -42.93 -11.18 -32.13
N PRO A 263 -43.42 -10.00 -31.72
CA PRO A 263 -44.14 -9.15 -32.65
C PRO A 263 -43.13 -8.61 -33.67
N SER A 264 -43.34 -8.97 -34.94
CA SER A 264 -42.63 -8.34 -36.06
C SER A 264 -42.92 -6.84 -36.06
N SER A 265 -41.93 -5.99 -35.74
CA SER A 265 -42.01 -4.56 -36.04
C SER A 265 -40.77 -4.06 -36.77
N PHE A 266 -41.05 -3.73 -38.02
CA PHE A 266 -40.36 -3.00 -39.06
C PHE A 266 -39.63 -1.71 -38.63
N SER A 267 -38.51 -1.46 -39.33
CA SER A 267 -37.82 -0.19 -39.65
C SER A 267 -36.64 0.31 -38.78
N GLY A 268 -35.44 0.22 -39.37
CA GLY A 268 -34.68 1.40 -39.79
C GLY A 268 -33.86 2.18 -38.76
N SER A 269 -32.64 1.71 -38.45
CA SER A 269 -31.55 2.60 -38.03
C SER A 269 -30.19 1.93 -38.23
N SER A 270 -29.53 2.28 -39.32
CA SER A 270 -28.15 1.89 -39.61
C SER A 270 -27.20 2.48 -38.56
N ARG A 271 -26.72 1.66 -37.61
CA ARG A 271 -25.56 1.98 -36.78
C ARG A 271 -24.34 1.20 -37.25
N GLY A 272 -23.34 1.98 -37.67
CA GLY A 272 -22.15 1.55 -38.38
C GLY A 272 -21.36 0.46 -37.67
N ARG A 273 -21.01 -0.55 -38.45
CA ARG A 273 -20.07 -1.63 -38.14
C ARG A 273 -18.68 -1.02 -37.91
N SER A 274 -18.29 -0.84 -36.65
CA SER A 274 -16.92 -0.39 -36.33
C SER A 274 -15.93 -1.50 -36.73
N LYS A 275 -15.08 -1.20 -37.71
CA LYS A 275 -14.02 -2.10 -38.16
C LYS A 275 -12.95 -2.16 -37.07
N ARG A 276 -12.73 -3.37 -36.54
CA ARG A 276 -11.56 -3.78 -35.77
C ARG A 276 -10.28 -3.22 -36.41
N ARG A 277 -9.59 -2.29 -35.73
CA ARG A 277 -8.18 -1.98 -36.04
C ARG A 277 -7.32 -3.13 -35.49
N LYS A 278 -6.76 -3.93 -36.40
CA LYS A 278 -5.62 -4.81 -36.08
C LYS A 278 -4.42 -3.91 -35.78
N THR A 279 -3.99 -3.86 -34.53
CA THR A 279 -2.66 -3.40 -34.16
C THR A 279 -1.66 -4.43 -34.66
N ARG A 280 -0.78 -4.02 -35.58
CA ARG A 280 0.39 -4.81 -35.99
C ARG A 280 1.39 -4.73 -34.84
N HIS A 281 1.76 -5.88 -34.29
CA HIS A 281 3.07 -6.09 -33.70
C HIS A 281 4.01 -6.56 -34.81
#